data_AF-A0A917X0G5-F1
#
_entry.id   AF-A0A917X0G5-F1
#
_cell.length_a   1.000
_cell.length_b   1.000
_cell.length_c   1.000
_cell.angle_alpha   90.00
_cell.angle_beta   90.00
_cell.angle_gamma   90.00
#
_symmetry.space_group_name_H-M   'P 1'
#
loop_
_entity.id
_entity.type
_entity.pdbx_description
1 polymer ?
#
loop_
_entity_poly.entity_id
_entity_poly.type
_entity_poly.pdbx_seq_one_letter_code
_entity_poly.pdbx_strand_id
1 'polypeptide(L)'
;MVEHPAIRTGILAREKAAPYHWFMFTWYEAARIAEERGDWNRAVSEVSAVAECYSSDHVRHNAHLWHMDLLVRAGRHDELAALSENDVHARRRLNRLPQKLSE
;
A
#
# COMPACT_ATOMS: atom_id res chain seq x y z
N MET A 1 -62.56 33.74 -7.61
CA MET A 1 -61.94 35.08 -7.58
C MET A 1 -60.78 35.01 -6.59
N VAL A 2 -59.56 34.77 -7.10
CA VAL A 2 -58.41 35.72 -7.25
C VAL A 2 -57.79 36.09 -5.89
N GLU A 3 -56.50 35.93 -5.56
CA GLU A 3 -55.25 35.51 -6.26
C GLU A 3 -54.22 34.92 -5.27
N HIS A 4 -53.23 34.18 -5.79
CA HIS A 4 -51.89 33.91 -5.23
C HIS A 4 -50.88 34.74 -6.05
N PRO A 5 -49.69 35.20 -5.53
CA PRO A 5 -48.53 34.29 -5.48
C PRO A 5 -47.34 34.62 -4.53
N ALA A 6 -46.42 33.64 -4.46
CA ALA A 6 -45.00 33.68 -4.10
C ALA A 6 -44.65 33.80 -2.59
N ILE A 7 -43.77 32.98 -2.00
CA ILE A 7 -42.42 32.63 -2.46
C ILE A 7 -42.07 31.14 -2.19
N ARG A 8 -41.35 30.59 -3.18
CA ARG A 8 -40.77 29.26 -3.30
C ARG A 8 -39.32 29.27 -2.85
N THR A 9 -38.98 28.47 -1.83
CA THR A 9 -37.64 27.87 -1.61
C THR A 9 -37.77 26.93 -0.41
N GLY A 10 -37.37 25.67 -0.38
CA GLY A 10 -36.59 24.84 -1.27
C GLY A 10 -36.12 23.66 -0.42
N ILE A 11 -36.43 22.44 -0.87
CA ILE A 11 -35.51 21.31 -0.94
C ILE A 11 -34.82 20.88 0.37
N LEU A 12 -35.26 19.71 0.87
CA LEU A 12 -34.47 18.67 1.53
C LEU A 12 -33.44 19.17 2.55
N ALA A 13 -33.81 19.11 3.84
CA ALA A 13 -32.84 19.06 4.93
C ALA A 13 -32.09 17.72 4.86
N ARG A 14 -31.12 17.74 3.96
CA ARG A 14 -29.98 16.86 3.74
C ARG A 14 -29.55 16.19 5.04
N GLU A 15 -29.62 14.87 5.07
CA GLU A 15 -28.82 14.05 5.96
C GLU A 15 -27.42 14.65 6.01
N LYS A 16 -26.93 14.97 7.22
CA LYS A 16 -25.54 15.38 7.41
C LYS A 16 -24.66 14.14 7.21
N ALA A 17 -24.46 13.77 5.95
CA ALA A 17 -23.36 12.93 5.54
C ALA A 17 -22.07 13.64 5.97
N ALA A 18 -21.28 12.96 6.80
CA ALA A 18 -19.98 13.42 7.26
C ALA A 18 -19.11 13.80 6.04
N PRO A 19 -18.51 15.01 5.99
CA PRO A 19 -17.92 15.52 4.75
C PRO A 19 -16.54 14.94 4.41
N TYR A 20 -16.11 13.84 5.05
CA TYR A 20 -14.84 13.16 4.75
C TYR A 20 -14.93 11.63 4.81
N HIS A 21 -16.11 11.05 4.55
CA HIS A 21 -16.26 9.59 4.41
C HIS A 21 -15.97 9.14 2.97
N TRP A 22 -14.78 9.45 2.47
CA TRP A 22 -14.24 8.77 1.29
C TRP A 22 -13.00 8.02 1.75
N PHE A 23 -13.16 6.70 1.78
CA PHE A 23 -12.15 5.66 1.94
C PHE A 23 -11.04 5.86 0.89
N MET A 24 -10.20 6.88 1.02
CA MET A 24 -8.95 6.95 0.25
C MET A 24 -7.89 6.26 1.09
N PHE A 25 -8.01 4.92 1.13
CA PHE A 25 -7.02 4.07 1.76
C PHE A 25 -5.71 4.29 1.02
N THR A 26 -4.73 4.93 1.66
CA THR A 26 -3.43 5.12 1.01
C THR A 26 -2.80 3.75 0.79
N TRP A 27 -2.01 3.58 -0.28
CA TRP A 27 -1.28 2.32 -0.53
C TRP A 27 -0.47 1.87 0.71
N TYR A 28 0.02 2.84 1.48
CA TYR A 28 0.76 2.61 2.72
C TYR A 28 -0.14 1.96 3.78
N GLU A 29 -1.32 2.53 4.06
CA GLU A 29 -2.29 1.95 4.99
C GLU A 29 -2.78 0.58 4.50
N ALA A 30 -3.01 0.42 3.19
CA ALA A 30 -3.35 -0.84 2.52
C ALA A 30 -2.32 -1.93 2.85
N ALA A 31 -1.06 -1.63 2.60
CA ALA A 31 0.04 -2.52 2.88
C ALA A 31 0.21 -2.82 4.38
N ARG A 32 0.08 -1.80 5.26
CA ARG A 32 0.21 -2.00 6.72
C ARG A 32 -0.89 -2.88 7.29
N ILE A 33 -2.14 -2.65 6.93
CA ILE A 33 -3.25 -3.52 7.38
C ILE A 33 -3.06 -4.95 6.87
N ALA A 34 -2.65 -5.12 5.61
CA ALA A 34 -2.38 -6.44 5.06
C ALA A 34 -1.24 -7.15 5.81
N GLU A 35 -0.14 -6.43 6.07
CA GLU A 35 1.01 -6.92 6.83
C GLU A 35 0.61 -7.35 8.26
N GLU A 36 -0.16 -6.52 8.97
CA GLU A 36 -0.65 -6.79 10.33
C GLU A 36 -1.56 -8.02 10.39
N ARG A 37 -2.31 -8.28 9.32
CA ARG A 37 -3.17 -9.46 9.19
C ARG A 37 -2.44 -10.71 8.70
N GLY A 38 -1.16 -10.58 8.33
CA GLY A 38 -0.40 -11.66 7.70
C GLY A 38 -0.82 -11.97 6.26
N ASP A 39 -1.57 -11.06 5.60
CA ASP A 39 -1.87 -11.15 4.18
C ASP A 39 -0.67 -10.65 3.35
N TRP A 40 0.33 -11.52 3.27
CA TRP A 40 1.60 -11.20 2.64
C TRP A 40 1.47 -10.91 1.14
N ASN A 41 0.56 -11.59 0.45
CA ASN A 41 0.33 -11.37 -0.97
C ASN A 41 -0.19 -9.96 -1.23
N ARG A 42 -1.18 -9.53 -0.42
CA ARG A 42 -1.72 -8.18 -0.52
C ARG A 42 -0.68 -7.13 -0.13
N ALA A 43 0.06 -7.34 0.96
CA ALA A 43 1.10 -6.41 1.39
C ALA A 43 2.17 -6.23 0.31
N VAL A 44 2.70 -7.32 -0.26
CA VAL A 44 3.69 -7.25 -1.34
C VAL A 44 3.11 -6.56 -2.58
N SER A 45 1.87 -6.86 -2.97
CA SER A 45 1.24 -6.24 -4.14
C SER A 45 1.09 -4.72 -3.98
N GLU A 46 0.68 -4.24 -2.81
CA GLU A 46 0.48 -2.81 -2.55
C GLU A 46 1.81 -2.04 -2.54
N VAL A 47 2.83 -2.59 -1.88
CA VAL A 47 4.14 -1.92 -1.78
C VAL A 47 4.90 -1.98 -3.11
N SER A 48 4.87 -3.11 -3.82
CA SER A 48 5.57 -3.26 -5.10
C SER A 48 5.04 -2.34 -6.20
N ALA A 49 3.76 -1.97 -6.16
CA ALA A 49 3.14 -1.07 -7.12
C ALA A 49 3.71 0.36 -7.10
N VAL A 50 4.33 0.77 -5.98
CA VAL A 50 4.94 2.10 -5.79
C VAL A 50 6.46 2.05 -5.61
N ALA A 51 7.02 0.86 -5.38
CA ALA A 51 8.43 0.66 -5.12
C ALA A 51 9.29 0.99 -6.35
N GLU A 52 10.34 1.76 -6.15
CA GLU A 52 11.30 2.09 -7.20
C GLU A 52 12.73 2.10 -6.65
N CYS A 53 13.57 1.23 -7.20
CA CYS A 53 14.98 1.16 -6.85
C CYS A 53 15.71 2.43 -7.31
N TYR A 54 16.57 2.99 -6.45
CA TYR A 54 17.29 4.25 -6.69
C TYR A 54 16.44 5.50 -7.02
N SER A 55 15.13 5.48 -6.74
CA SER A 55 14.29 6.67 -6.89
C SER A 55 14.82 7.86 -6.07
N SER A 56 14.79 9.06 -6.66
CA SER A 56 15.04 10.32 -5.97
C SER A 56 13.88 10.73 -5.05
N ASP A 57 12.68 10.20 -5.29
CA ASP A 57 11.57 10.25 -4.34
C ASP A 57 11.82 9.24 -3.22
N HIS A 58 12.00 9.77 -2.01
CA HIS A 58 12.26 9.01 -0.79
C HIS A 58 11.11 8.06 -0.43
N VAL A 59 9.86 8.38 -0.80
CA VAL A 59 8.70 7.53 -0.54
C VAL A 59 8.81 6.24 -1.35
N ARG A 60 9.08 6.36 -2.65
CA ARG A 60 9.24 5.21 -3.56
C ARG A 60 10.47 4.37 -3.23
N HIS A 61 11.57 5.03 -2.86
CA HIS A 61 12.77 4.30 -2.44
C HIS A 61 12.56 3.53 -1.13
N ASN A 62 11.88 4.14 -0.14
CA ASN A 62 11.55 3.45 1.11
C ASN A 62 10.56 2.31 0.88
N ALA A 63 9.58 2.47 -0.01
CA ALA A 63 8.70 1.38 -0.43
C ALA A 63 9.50 0.22 -1.05
N HIS A 64 10.53 0.51 -1.84
CA HIS A 64 11.43 -0.53 -2.38
C HIS A 64 12.16 -1.32 -1.28
N LEU A 65 12.70 -0.64 -0.27
CA LEU A 65 13.35 -1.32 0.86
C LEU A 65 12.36 -2.17 1.65
N TRP A 66 11.13 -1.68 1.84
CA TRP A 66 10.06 -2.41 2.51
C TRP A 66 9.60 -3.63 1.70
N HIS A 67 9.51 -3.52 0.38
CA HIS A 67 9.19 -4.64 -0.50
C HIS A 67 10.17 -5.81 -0.30
N MET A 68 11.48 -5.54 -0.23
CA MET A 68 12.48 -6.60 0.02
C MET A 68 12.26 -7.31 1.37
N ASP A 69 11.87 -6.57 2.41
CA ASP A 69 11.58 -7.16 3.72
C ASP A 69 10.30 -8.00 3.71
N LEU A 70 9.26 -7.52 3.01
CA LEU A 70 8.02 -8.27 2.85
C LEU A 70 8.24 -9.59 2.12
N LEU A 71 9.10 -9.64 1.09
CA LEU A 71 9.44 -10.89 0.41
C LEU A 71 10.06 -11.92 1.37
N VAL A 72 10.96 -11.47 2.26
CA VAL A 72 11.56 -12.35 3.28
C VAL A 72 10.50 -12.85 4.26
N ARG A 73 9.66 -11.95 4.78
CA ARG A 73 8.62 -12.32 5.75
C ARG A 73 7.54 -13.22 5.16
N ALA A 74 7.26 -13.05 3.87
CA ALA A 74 6.37 -13.91 3.10
C ALA A 74 7.00 -15.28 2.75
N GLY A 75 8.29 -15.49 3.02
CA GLY A 75 9.03 -16.69 2.61
C GLY A 75 9.29 -16.80 1.10
N ARG A 76 9.09 -15.70 0.34
CA ARG A 76 9.25 -15.62 -1.11
C ARG A 76 10.72 -15.39 -1.50
N HIS A 77 11.59 -16.28 -1.02
CA HIS A 77 13.03 -16.16 -1.21
C HIS A 77 13.46 -16.31 -2.68
N ASP A 78 12.74 -17.11 -3.47
CA ASP A 78 13.04 -17.29 -4.91
C ASP A 78 12.83 -15.98 -5.68
N GLU A 79 11.79 -15.23 -5.34
CA GLU A 79 11.54 -13.92 -5.96
C GLU A 79 12.58 -12.88 -5.52
N LEU A 80 12.96 -12.90 -4.23
CA LEU A 80 14.06 -12.08 -3.75
C LEU A 80 15.38 -12.44 -4.45
N ALA A 81 15.62 -13.72 -4.74
CA ALA A 81 16.79 -14.20 -5.47
C ALA A 81 16.77 -13.73 -6.93
N ALA A 82 15.64 -13.84 -7.63
CA ALA A 82 15.50 -13.33 -8.98
C ALA A 82 15.75 -11.81 -9.06
N LEU A 83 15.19 -11.04 -8.11
CA LEU A 83 15.45 -9.60 -8.03
C LEU A 83 16.93 -9.30 -7.77
N SER A 84 17.63 -10.13 -7.00
CA SER A 84 19.02 -9.92 -6.62
C SER A 84 20.02 -9.88 -7.78
N GLU A 85 19.63 -10.43 -8.94
CA GLU A 85 20.43 -10.40 -10.17
C GLU A 85 20.70 -8.97 -10.63
N ASN A 86 19.70 -8.09 -10.49
CA ASN A 86 19.76 -6.71 -10.96
C ASN A 86 19.57 -5.66 -9.86
N ASP A 87 19.17 -6.08 -8.65
CA ASP A 87 18.88 -5.20 -7.53
C ASP A 87 19.87 -5.38 -6.37
N VAL A 88 20.62 -4.32 -6.05
CA VAL A 88 21.62 -4.37 -4.97
C VAL A 88 21.01 -4.53 -3.59
N HIS A 89 19.79 -4.03 -3.37
CA HIS A 89 19.10 -4.12 -2.09
C HIS A 89 18.54 -5.53 -1.89
N ALA A 90 17.97 -6.12 -2.94
CA ALA A 90 17.55 -7.53 -2.92
C ALA A 90 18.75 -8.44 -2.61
N ARG A 91 19.88 -8.25 -3.31
CA ARG A 91 21.11 -9.02 -3.06
C ARG A 91 21.65 -8.85 -1.65
N ARG A 92 21.68 -7.61 -1.15
CA ARG A 92 22.08 -7.34 0.25
C ARG A 92 21.14 -8.01 1.25
N ARG A 93 19.83 -8.01 0.98
CA ARG A 93 18.84 -8.64 1.85
C ARG A 93 18.96 -10.16 1.85
N LEU A 94 19.15 -10.76 0.67
CA LEU A 94 19.36 -12.20 0.47
C LEU A 94 20.61 -12.69 1.19
N ASN A 95 21.74 -11.98 1.02
CA ASN A 95 23.02 -12.33 1.67
C ASN A 95 22.97 -12.26 3.21
N ARG A 96 21.97 -11.60 3.78
CA ARG A 96 21.74 -11.50 5.23
C ARG A 96 20.73 -12.52 5.74
N LEU A 97 20.14 -13.34 4.87
CA LEU A 97 19.31 -14.44 5.33
C LEU A 97 20.19 -15.44 6.08
N PRO A 98 19.72 -15.95 7.23
CA PRO A 98 20.41 -17.05 7.88
C PRO A 98 20.43 -18.24 6.91
N GLN A 99 21.63 -18.68 6.54
CA GLN A 99 21.82 -19.96 5.87
C GLN A 99 21.29 -21.01 6.85
N LYS A 100 20.19 -21.70 6.52
CA LYS A 100 19.84 -22.91 7.27
C LYS A 100 21.02 -23.86 7.08
N LEU A 101 21.81 -24.09 8.12
CA LEU A 101 22.76 -25.19 8.17
C LEU A 101 21.92 -26.45 7.94
N SER A 102 22.04 -27.02 6.74
CA SER A 102 21.51 -28.35 6.44
C SER A 102 22.21 -29.34 7.35
N GLU A 103 21.46 -29.89 8.31
CA GLU A 103 21.79 -31.11 9.06
C GLU A 103 21.66 -32.35 8.16
#